data_AF-A0A1P8VNX3-F1
#
_entry.id   AF-A0A1P8VNX3-F1
#
_cell.length_a   1.000
_cell.length_b   1.000
_cell.length_c   1.000
_cell.angle_alpha   90.00
_cell.angle_beta   90.00
_cell.angle_gamma   90.00
#
_symmetry.space_group_name_H-M   'P 1'
#
loop_
_entity.id
_entity.type
_entity.pdbx_description
1 polymer ?
#
loop_
_entity_poly.entity_id
_entity_poly.type
_entity_poly.pdbx_seq_one_letter_code
_entity_poly.pdbx_strand_id
1 'polypeptide(L)'
;MAGQAQLALFEPADEAGTYHDTARTGFFSLLVAVGKDKRQDSYRLTDMPTILGMVDQTRDTWLTQAEFMRPNRRVVNLARIGLLFADLDTYRQPWAAGRTPEQLAATVLYQCAAEGIPTPSLLVYSGRGIQAKWLLDGTLPRQALPRWNACQRYLVDRLAGLGADPQAKDASRVLRLVKTVNTKSGDVCRVVHVENGPDGQPIRYGFEYLAEMLLPVARWDIEQQRRDRAERRQLKLVPGGKADNLRGFSGRQLAWDRLEDLRKLAELRGGVWEGERMQHLFWRLNFLLLSGATHSGQMYHEAAALAGELDPAWSYRSKELMTLYAKAKAHEAGEKVEFGGKQLSPLYTPKNHTLISLFQITDEEQRKLRTLISADMAKERDRERHTARRRAAGAVDRAAYLEAANAKQTQAQALKVQGLSVRAIAAQMGVSVGAVSGYLKTGEGVQSPSVLQAQAADLASIAGSGEGGRHA
;
A
#
# COMPACT_ATOMS: atom_id res chain seq x y z
N MET A 1 -26.71 14.25 32.42
CA MET A 1 -26.80 13.08 33.32
C MET A 1 -27.16 11.79 32.58
N ALA A 2 -28.30 11.69 31.87
CA ALA A 2 -28.67 10.43 31.17
C ALA A 2 -27.68 9.99 30.07
N GLY A 3 -27.22 10.89 29.20
CA GLY A 3 -26.23 10.56 28.15
C GLY A 3 -24.83 10.21 28.69
N GLN A 4 -24.43 10.79 29.83
CA GLN A 4 -23.15 10.45 30.49
C GLN A 4 -23.19 9.05 31.11
N ALA A 5 -24.33 8.64 31.66
CA ALA A 5 -24.52 7.29 32.19
C ALA A 5 -24.47 6.24 31.05
N GLN A 6 -25.04 6.55 29.88
CA GLN A 6 -25.02 5.64 28.72
C GLN A 6 -23.61 5.44 28.13
N LEU A 7 -22.78 6.48 28.11
CA LEU A 7 -21.37 6.38 27.69
C LEU A 7 -20.51 5.57 28.68
N ALA A 8 -20.85 5.61 29.97
CA ALA A 8 -20.20 4.80 31.00
C ALA A 8 -20.56 3.31 30.94
N LEU A 9 -21.59 2.93 30.16
CA LEU A 9 -22.07 1.55 30.02
C LEU A 9 -21.40 0.78 28.87
N PHE A 10 -20.60 1.40 28.01
CA PHE A 10 -19.84 0.69 26.97
C PHE A 10 -18.97 -0.41 27.61
N GLU A 11 -19.30 -1.68 27.35
CA GLU A 11 -18.50 -2.81 27.80
C GLU A 11 -17.18 -2.88 27.00
N PRO A 12 -16.15 -3.53 27.54
CA PRO A 12 -14.89 -3.74 26.82
C PRO A 12 -15.10 -4.39 25.44
N ALA A 13 -16.04 -5.34 25.34
CA ALA A 13 -16.37 -6.03 24.11
C ALA A 13 -17.14 -5.14 23.11
N ASP A 14 -17.97 -4.20 23.60
CA ASP A 14 -18.72 -3.28 22.74
C ASP A 14 -17.76 -2.33 22.02
N GLU A 15 -16.81 -1.76 22.78
CA GLU A 15 -15.82 -0.84 22.24
C GLU A 15 -14.87 -1.57 21.27
N ALA A 16 -14.32 -2.71 21.68
CA ALA A 16 -13.43 -3.52 20.85
C ALA A 16 -14.13 -4.03 19.58
N GLY A 17 -15.40 -4.43 19.67
CA GLY A 17 -16.22 -4.91 18.57
C GLY A 17 -16.48 -3.85 17.49
N THR A 18 -16.23 -2.57 17.78
CA THR A 18 -16.35 -1.52 16.77
C THR A 18 -15.25 -1.60 15.70
N TYR A 19 -14.09 -2.19 16.01
CA TYR A 19 -12.94 -2.27 15.10
C TYR A 19 -12.25 -3.64 14.99
N HIS A 20 -12.62 -4.61 15.84
CA HIS A 20 -12.26 -6.01 15.69
C HIS A 20 -13.46 -6.83 15.23
N ASP A 21 -13.28 -7.65 14.20
CA ASP A 21 -14.34 -8.52 13.68
C ASP A 21 -14.20 -9.95 14.23
N THR A 22 -15.09 -10.33 15.15
CA THR A 22 -15.07 -11.64 15.82
C THR A 22 -15.44 -12.79 14.90
N ALA A 23 -16.03 -12.53 13.73
CA ALA A 23 -16.34 -13.57 12.75
C ALA A 23 -15.13 -13.98 11.89
N ARG A 24 -14.01 -13.24 11.98
CA ARG A 24 -12.83 -13.47 11.14
C ARG A 24 -11.74 -14.27 11.84
N THR A 25 -10.91 -14.92 11.03
CA THR A 25 -9.68 -15.56 11.49
C THR A 25 -8.58 -14.52 11.72
N GLY A 26 -7.90 -14.61 12.85
CA GLY A 26 -6.82 -13.69 13.22
C GLY A 26 -6.66 -13.63 14.72
N PHE A 27 -5.71 -12.81 15.17
CA PHE A 27 -5.37 -12.66 16.56
C PHE A 27 -5.42 -11.19 16.99
N PHE A 28 -5.81 -10.95 18.23
CA PHE A 28 -5.58 -9.71 18.96
C PHE A 28 -4.66 -10.01 20.15
N SER A 29 -4.06 -8.98 20.75
CA SER A 29 -3.25 -9.15 21.96
C SER A 29 -3.74 -8.26 23.10
N LEU A 30 -3.63 -8.79 24.31
CA LEU A 30 -3.73 -8.03 25.55
C LEU A 30 -2.33 -7.82 26.12
N LEU A 31 -2.12 -6.65 26.70
CA LEU A 31 -1.00 -6.37 27.59
C LEU A 31 -1.61 -6.11 28.97
N VAL A 32 -1.15 -6.82 29.99
CA VAL A 32 -1.68 -6.72 31.35
C VAL A 32 -0.51 -6.46 32.30
N ALA A 33 -0.63 -5.47 33.18
CA ALA A 33 0.35 -5.26 34.24
C ALA A 33 0.22 -6.36 35.30
N VAL A 34 1.34 -7.00 35.63
CA VAL A 34 1.44 -8.04 36.66
C VAL A 34 2.61 -7.66 37.56
N GLY A 35 2.32 -7.05 38.71
CA GLY A 35 3.33 -6.49 39.59
C GLY A 35 4.13 -5.38 38.89
N LYS A 36 5.45 -5.54 38.80
CA LYS A 36 6.33 -4.60 38.09
C LYS A 36 6.44 -4.88 36.58
N ASP A 37 6.01 -6.06 36.15
CA ASP A 37 6.16 -6.51 34.77
C ASP A 37 4.87 -6.31 33.97
N LYS A 38 4.99 -6.40 32.65
CA LYS A 38 3.84 -6.43 31.74
C LYS A 38 3.85 -7.75 30.99
N ARG A 39 2.78 -8.51 31.15
CA ARG A 39 2.56 -9.76 30.43
C ARG A 39 1.76 -9.49 29.18
N GLN A 40 2.19 -10.06 28.06
CA GLN A 40 1.48 -9.97 26.80
C GLN A 40 1.05 -11.35 26.35
N ASP A 41 -0.24 -11.51 26.07
CA ASP A 41 -0.83 -12.73 25.54
C ASP A 41 -1.63 -12.40 24.27
N SER A 42 -1.74 -13.35 23.35
CA SER A 42 -2.50 -13.18 22.10
C SER A 42 -3.55 -14.26 21.97
N TYR A 43 -4.74 -13.87 21.52
CA TYR A 43 -5.94 -14.70 21.48
C TYR A 43 -6.59 -14.61 20.11
N ARG A 44 -7.40 -15.61 19.74
CA ARG A 44 -8.16 -15.58 18.49
C ARG A 44 -9.27 -14.54 18.60
N LEU A 45 -9.59 -13.89 17.47
CA LEU A 45 -10.69 -12.92 17.42
C LEU A 45 -12.05 -13.53 17.79
N THR A 46 -12.27 -14.79 17.44
CA THR A 46 -13.48 -15.55 17.81
C THR A 46 -13.69 -15.64 19.32
N ASP A 47 -12.60 -15.62 20.10
CA ASP A 47 -12.63 -15.79 21.54
C ASP A 47 -12.70 -14.43 22.27
N MET A 48 -12.68 -13.31 21.52
CA MET A 48 -12.56 -11.96 22.07
C MET A 48 -13.65 -11.62 23.09
N PRO A 49 -14.96 -11.87 22.86
CA PRO A 49 -15.98 -11.55 23.86
C PRO A 49 -15.75 -12.26 25.19
N THR A 50 -15.41 -13.56 25.14
CA THR A 50 -15.11 -14.38 26.31
C THR A 50 -13.87 -13.88 27.05
N ILE A 51 -12.77 -13.64 26.32
CA ILE A 51 -11.51 -13.21 26.91
C ILE A 51 -11.65 -11.82 27.55
N LEU A 52 -12.32 -10.87 26.88
CA LEU A 52 -12.55 -9.54 27.42
C LEU A 52 -13.49 -9.55 28.64
N GLY A 53 -14.47 -10.47 28.67
CA GLY A 53 -15.34 -10.67 29.83
C GLY A 53 -14.63 -11.23 31.06
N MET A 54 -13.48 -11.87 30.89
CA MET A 54 -12.65 -12.43 31.97
C MET A 54 -11.55 -11.47 32.47
N VAL A 55 -11.42 -10.28 31.88
CA VAL A 55 -10.39 -9.31 32.29
C VAL A 55 -10.65 -8.79 33.69
N ASP A 56 -9.62 -8.83 34.54
CA ASP A 56 -9.62 -8.15 35.83
C ASP A 56 -9.58 -6.62 35.62
N GLN A 57 -10.75 -5.99 35.84
CA GLN A 57 -10.95 -4.55 35.65
C GLN A 57 -10.14 -3.69 36.62
N THR A 58 -9.61 -4.26 37.71
CA THR A 58 -8.81 -3.52 38.69
C THR A 58 -7.36 -3.34 38.27
N ARG A 59 -6.95 -3.95 37.15
CA ARG A 59 -5.57 -3.91 36.65
C ARG A 59 -5.42 -3.08 35.40
N ASP A 60 -4.22 -2.52 35.26
CA ASP A 60 -3.81 -1.88 34.02
C ASP A 60 -3.80 -2.88 32.85
N THR A 61 -4.77 -2.73 31.95
CA THR A 61 -4.89 -3.55 30.76
C THR A 61 -4.93 -2.70 29.49
N TRP A 62 -4.28 -3.19 28.44
CA TRP A 62 -4.27 -2.58 27.12
C TRP A 62 -4.61 -3.61 26.04
N LEU A 63 -5.28 -3.16 24.99
CA LEU A 63 -5.75 -3.95 23.85
C LEU A 63 -5.11 -3.45 22.56
N THR A 64 -4.71 -4.37 21.67
CA THR A 64 -4.25 -4.02 20.32
C THR A 64 -5.34 -3.36 19.50
N GLN A 65 -4.96 -2.36 18.71
CA GLN A 65 -5.88 -1.66 17.80
C GLN A 65 -5.97 -2.30 16.41
N ALA A 66 -5.05 -3.22 16.11
CA ALA A 66 -5.02 -3.98 14.87
C ALA A 66 -5.11 -5.48 15.12
N GLU A 67 -5.31 -6.22 14.05
CA GLU A 67 -5.42 -7.68 14.04
C GLU A 67 -4.21 -8.31 13.35
N PHE A 68 -3.80 -9.49 13.80
CA PHE A 68 -2.56 -10.14 13.40
C PHE A 68 -2.78 -11.56 12.85
N MET A 69 -1.91 -11.99 11.94
CA MET A 69 -1.96 -13.31 11.32
C MET A 69 -1.40 -14.42 12.22
N ARG A 70 -0.53 -14.03 13.16
CA ARG A 70 0.14 -14.92 14.13
C ARG A 70 -0.18 -14.43 15.55
N PRO A 71 -0.05 -15.28 16.59
CA PRO A 71 -0.33 -14.91 17.98
C PRO A 71 0.76 -13.98 18.57
N ASN A 72 1.00 -12.85 17.93
CA ASN A 72 1.81 -11.75 18.43
C ASN A 72 1.41 -10.45 17.74
N ARG A 73 1.60 -9.31 18.42
CA ARG A 73 1.31 -7.97 17.88
C ARG A 73 2.47 -7.32 17.13
N ARG A 74 3.15 -8.03 16.22
CA ARG A 74 4.25 -7.45 15.44
C ARG A 74 3.74 -6.88 14.13
N VAL A 75 4.23 -5.71 13.72
CA VAL A 75 3.75 -5.05 12.48
C VAL A 75 4.00 -5.94 11.27
N VAL A 76 5.10 -6.70 11.29
CA VAL A 76 5.38 -7.70 10.25
C VAL A 76 4.27 -8.74 10.11
N ASN A 77 3.56 -9.06 11.20
CA ASN A 77 2.44 -10.01 11.26
C ASN A 77 1.06 -9.35 11.18
N LEU A 78 0.98 -8.04 10.91
CA LEU A 78 -0.28 -7.33 10.71
C LEU A 78 -1.15 -8.06 9.67
N ALA A 79 -2.37 -8.43 10.04
CA ALA A 79 -3.37 -8.91 9.11
C ALA A 79 -4.14 -7.72 8.54
N ARG A 80 -4.72 -6.91 9.43
CA ARG A 80 -5.61 -5.81 9.08
C ARG A 80 -5.80 -4.82 10.22
N ILE A 81 -6.31 -3.63 9.90
CA ILE A 81 -6.56 -2.56 10.85
C ILE A 81 -7.86 -1.82 10.52
N GLY A 82 -8.71 -1.60 11.52
CA GLY A 82 -10.06 -1.06 11.36
C GLY A 82 -10.25 0.41 11.77
N LEU A 83 -9.18 1.10 12.16
CA LEU A 83 -9.25 2.48 12.65
C LEU A 83 -7.95 3.27 12.43
N LEU A 84 -8.04 4.59 12.56
CA LEU A 84 -6.93 5.45 12.97
C LEU A 84 -7.12 5.85 14.44
N PHE A 85 -6.05 6.25 15.10
CA PHE A 85 -6.14 6.65 16.51
C PHE A 85 -5.14 7.74 16.88
N ALA A 86 -5.31 8.38 18.04
CA ALA A 86 -4.27 9.17 18.69
C ALA A 86 -4.34 8.98 20.20
N ASP A 87 -3.19 8.72 20.82
CA ASP A 87 -3.05 8.70 22.28
C ASP A 87 -2.62 10.11 22.72
N LEU A 88 -3.55 10.85 23.32
CA LEU A 88 -3.36 12.23 23.74
C LEU A 88 -3.04 12.26 25.24
N ASP A 89 -1.77 12.46 25.56
CA ASP A 89 -1.26 12.66 26.93
C ASP A 89 -1.62 14.07 27.43
N THR A 90 -2.92 14.41 27.45
CA THR A 90 -3.44 15.73 27.85
C THR A 90 -2.98 16.12 29.26
N TYR A 91 -2.80 15.16 30.17
CA TYR A 91 -2.27 15.40 31.52
C TYR A 91 -0.86 16.02 31.56
N ARG A 92 -0.10 15.96 30.46
CA ARG A 92 1.20 16.63 30.33
C ARG A 92 1.09 18.08 29.84
N GLN A 93 -0.12 18.51 29.49
CA GLN A 93 -0.37 19.82 28.90
C GLN A 93 -0.90 20.79 29.96
N PRO A 94 -0.29 21.99 30.12
CA PRO A 94 -0.75 22.97 31.12
C PRO A 94 -2.22 23.37 30.94
N TRP A 95 -2.70 23.47 29.70
CA TRP A 95 -4.08 23.88 29.40
C TRP A 95 -5.13 22.89 29.93
N ALA A 96 -4.75 21.63 30.16
CA ALA A 96 -5.63 20.56 30.58
C ALA A 96 -5.81 20.48 32.12
N ALA A 97 -5.00 21.22 32.88
CA ALA A 97 -5.05 21.19 34.34
C ALA A 97 -6.45 21.57 34.86
N GLY A 98 -6.99 20.75 35.77
CA GLY A 98 -8.30 20.97 36.39
C GLY A 98 -9.52 20.71 35.48
N ARG A 99 -9.32 20.31 34.22
CA ARG A 99 -10.44 19.99 33.31
C ARG A 99 -10.98 18.59 33.56
N THR A 100 -12.30 18.43 33.46
CA THR A 100 -12.95 17.11 33.49
C THR A 100 -12.67 16.33 32.20
N PRO A 101 -12.80 14.99 32.19
CA PRO A 101 -12.66 14.19 30.97
C PRO A 101 -13.54 14.66 29.81
N GLU A 102 -14.76 15.11 30.10
CA GLU A 102 -15.69 15.65 29.11
C GLU A 102 -15.21 17.00 28.54
N GLN A 103 -14.62 17.86 29.37
CA GLN A 103 -14.02 19.12 28.91
C GLN A 103 -12.76 18.87 28.06
N LEU A 104 -11.98 17.84 28.40
CA LEU A 104 -10.86 17.39 27.56
C LEU A 104 -11.38 16.91 26.20
N ALA A 105 -12.41 16.06 26.19
CA ALA A 105 -13.04 15.57 24.97
C ALA A 105 -13.57 16.73 24.09
N ALA A 106 -14.29 17.69 24.68
CA ALA A 106 -14.77 18.88 23.97
C ALA A 106 -13.62 19.71 23.35
N THR A 107 -12.48 19.78 24.02
CA THR A 107 -11.28 20.47 23.50
C THR A 107 -10.70 19.73 22.29
N VAL A 108 -10.65 18.40 22.34
CA VAL A 108 -10.22 17.56 21.20
C VAL A 108 -11.12 17.78 19.99
N LEU A 109 -12.44 17.78 20.20
CA LEU A 109 -13.43 18.02 19.13
C LEU A 109 -13.27 19.41 18.52
N TYR A 110 -13.12 20.44 19.36
CA TYR A 110 -12.88 21.82 18.90
C TYR A 110 -11.62 21.91 18.04
N GLN A 111 -10.51 21.32 18.48
CA GLN A 111 -9.27 21.35 17.70
C GLN A 111 -9.42 20.60 16.38
N CYS A 112 -10.10 19.45 16.37
CA CYS A 112 -10.33 18.72 15.13
C CYS A 112 -11.10 19.58 14.12
N ALA A 113 -12.17 20.25 14.57
CA ALA A 113 -12.94 21.18 13.73
C ALA A 113 -12.08 22.36 13.23
N ALA A 114 -11.29 22.97 14.10
CA ALA A 114 -10.42 24.11 13.76
C ALA A 114 -9.31 23.73 12.75
N GLU A 115 -8.80 22.50 12.83
CA GLU A 115 -7.74 21.99 11.96
C GLU A 115 -8.26 21.34 10.66
N GLY A 116 -9.59 21.25 10.50
CA GLY A 116 -10.23 20.54 9.37
C GLY A 116 -10.08 19.01 9.44
N ILE A 117 -9.78 18.46 10.61
CA ILE A 117 -9.68 17.02 10.83
C ILE A 117 -11.11 16.48 11.02
N PRO A 118 -11.50 15.41 10.33
CA PRO A 118 -12.80 14.76 10.55
C PRO A 118 -13.03 14.45 12.03
N THR A 119 -14.27 14.54 12.50
CA THR A 119 -14.58 14.34 13.92
C THR A 119 -14.21 12.91 14.37
N PRO A 120 -13.52 12.72 15.51
CA PRO A 120 -13.29 11.39 16.08
C PRO A 120 -14.60 10.64 16.29
N SER A 121 -14.65 9.36 15.90
CA SER A 121 -15.79 8.48 16.13
C SER A 121 -16.02 8.22 17.62
N LEU A 122 -14.93 7.99 18.36
CA LEU A 122 -14.93 7.71 19.79
C LEU A 122 -13.82 8.51 20.47
N LEU A 123 -14.11 9.05 21.65
CA LEU A 123 -13.08 9.54 22.58
C LEU A 123 -13.16 8.72 23.86
N VAL A 124 -12.05 8.08 24.23
CA VAL A 124 -11.94 7.26 25.43
C VAL A 124 -11.02 7.94 26.42
N TYR A 125 -11.50 8.20 27.63
CA TYR A 125 -10.66 8.65 28.73
C TYR A 125 -9.82 7.47 29.23
N SER A 126 -8.50 7.62 29.17
CA SER A 126 -7.53 6.57 29.55
C SER A 126 -7.23 6.53 31.05
N GLY A 127 -8.01 7.26 31.85
CA GLY A 127 -7.74 7.53 33.26
C GLY A 127 -6.82 8.73 33.52
N ARG A 128 -6.22 9.31 32.47
CA ARG A 128 -5.40 10.54 32.57
C ARG A 128 -5.40 11.39 31.29
N GLY A 129 -5.51 10.73 30.15
CA GLY A 129 -5.50 11.35 28.83
C GLY A 129 -6.71 10.95 28.01
N ILE A 130 -6.71 11.31 26.73
CA ILE A 130 -7.78 10.96 25.78
C ILE A 130 -7.21 10.10 24.66
N GLN A 131 -7.86 8.99 24.37
CA GLN A 131 -7.62 8.19 23.17
C GLN A 131 -8.70 8.54 22.16
N ALA A 132 -8.30 9.23 21.10
CA ALA A 132 -9.18 9.54 19.99
C ALA A 132 -9.14 8.41 18.95
N LYS A 133 -10.29 7.97 18.46
CA LYS A 133 -10.41 6.89 17.48
C LYS A 133 -11.30 7.33 16.30
N TRP A 134 -10.84 7.04 15.08
CA TRP A 134 -11.58 7.22 13.85
C TRP A 134 -11.83 5.86 13.23
N LEU A 135 -13.05 5.37 13.37
CA LEU A 135 -13.46 4.04 12.89
C LEU A 135 -13.58 4.06 11.38
N LEU A 136 -13.17 2.95 10.75
CA LEU A 136 -13.33 2.76 9.31
C LEU A 136 -14.59 1.96 9.01
N ASP A 137 -15.16 2.18 7.82
CA ASP A 137 -16.31 1.40 7.30
C ASP A 137 -15.95 -0.09 7.09
N GLY A 138 -14.66 -0.38 6.99
CA GLY A 138 -14.13 -1.72 6.91
C GLY A 138 -12.66 -1.75 7.29
N THR A 139 -12.10 -2.96 7.38
CA THR A 139 -10.70 -3.13 7.74
C THR A 139 -9.79 -2.95 6.53
N LEU A 140 -8.67 -2.25 6.73
CA LEU A 140 -7.61 -2.15 5.74
C LEU A 140 -6.71 -3.37 5.80
N PRO A 141 -6.39 -3.98 4.64
CA PRO A 141 -5.46 -5.09 4.61
C PRO A 141 -4.02 -4.55 4.75
N ARG A 142 -3.08 -5.43 5.13
CA ARG A 142 -1.67 -5.07 5.36
C ARG A 142 -1.00 -4.31 4.20
N GLN A 143 -1.44 -4.49 2.95
CA GLN A 143 -0.90 -3.78 1.79
C GLN A 143 -1.16 -2.27 1.81
N ALA A 144 -2.17 -1.81 2.56
CA ALA A 144 -2.50 -0.39 2.72
C ALA A 144 -1.70 0.28 3.85
N LEU A 145 -0.89 -0.46 4.61
CA LEU A 145 -0.19 0.04 5.79
C LEU A 145 0.68 1.28 5.52
N PRO A 146 1.48 1.39 4.43
CA PRO A 146 2.28 2.58 4.18
C PRO A 146 1.46 3.88 4.07
N ARG A 147 0.26 3.78 3.48
CA ARG A 147 -0.66 4.93 3.37
C ARG A 147 -1.36 5.20 4.69
N TRP A 148 -1.80 4.15 5.40
CA TRP A 148 -2.35 4.28 6.75
C TRP A 148 -1.37 4.98 7.69
N ASN A 149 -0.09 4.58 7.68
CA ASN A 149 0.98 5.22 8.45
C ASN A 149 1.16 6.70 8.09
N ALA A 150 0.92 7.10 6.84
CA ALA A 150 1.01 8.50 6.44
C ALA A 150 -0.11 9.32 7.09
N CYS A 151 -1.36 8.81 7.06
CA CYS A 151 -2.49 9.45 7.72
C CYS A 151 -2.31 9.48 9.25
N GLN A 152 -1.88 8.37 9.84
CA GLN A 152 -1.60 8.24 11.26
C GLN A 152 -0.53 9.25 11.73
N ARG A 153 0.56 9.39 10.96
CA ARG A 153 1.61 10.39 11.24
C ARG A 153 1.07 11.81 11.19
N TYR A 154 0.34 12.16 10.12
CA TYR A 154 -0.23 13.49 9.97
C TYR A 154 -1.16 13.84 11.13
N LEU A 155 -2.03 12.91 11.50
CA LEU A 155 -3.00 13.08 12.57
C LEU A 155 -2.29 13.35 13.91
N VAL A 156 -1.30 12.55 14.27
CA VAL A 156 -0.53 12.75 15.49
C VAL A 156 0.29 14.05 15.44
N ASP A 157 0.84 14.42 14.28
CA ASP A 157 1.60 15.68 14.14
C ASP A 157 0.69 16.91 14.32
N ARG A 158 -0.54 16.90 13.76
CA ARG A 158 -1.51 18.00 13.93
C ARG A 158 -2.10 18.07 15.35
N LEU A 159 -2.21 16.94 16.04
CA LEU A 159 -2.71 16.89 17.42
C LEU A 159 -1.60 17.00 18.48
N ALA A 160 -0.35 17.29 18.08
CA ALA A 160 0.78 17.43 19.00
C ALA A 160 0.54 18.49 20.09
N GLY A 161 -0.14 19.61 19.75
CA GLY A 161 -0.50 20.66 20.71
C GLY A 161 -1.50 20.20 21.79
N LEU A 162 -2.22 19.10 21.55
CA LEU A 162 -3.08 18.47 22.55
C LEU A 162 -2.36 17.37 23.34
N GLY A 163 -1.07 17.15 23.09
CA GLY A 163 -0.27 16.13 23.75
C GLY A 163 -0.28 14.77 23.06
N ALA A 164 -0.54 14.70 21.75
CA ALA A 164 -0.44 13.44 21.02
C ALA A 164 0.97 12.82 21.14
N ASP A 165 1.06 11.56 21.55
CA ASP A 165 2.34 10.86 21.69
C ASP A 165 2.98 10.64 20.30
N PRO A 166 4.15 11.25 20.00
CA PRO A 166 4.80 11.10 18.70
C PRO A 166 5.22 9.66 18.40
N GLN A 167 5.30 8.79 19.41
CA GLN A 167 5.61 7.37 19.23
C GLN A 167 4.37 6.53 18.94
N ALA A 168 3.16 6.98 19.27
CA ALA A 168 1.90 6.23 19.09
C ALA A 168 1.37 6.27 17.65
N LYS A 169 2.23 5.91 16.68
CA LYS A 169 1.96 6.00 15.24
C LYS A 169 2.00 4.65 14.51
N ASP A 170 2.29 3.56 15.21
CA ASP A 170 2.48 2.23 14.63
C ASP A 170 1.20 1.37 14.70
N ALA A 171 1.02 0.48 13.72
CA ALA A 171 -0.13 -0.43 13.71
C ALA A 171 -0.07 -1.52 14.80
N SER A 172 1.05 -1.71 15.49
CA SER A 172 1.17 -2.64 16.62
C SER A 172 0.75 -2.05 17.97
N ARG A 173 0.28 -0.79 17.98
CA ARG A 173 -0.03 -0.06 19.21
C ARG A 173 -1.13 -0.75 20.02
N VAL A 174 -0.94 -0.72 21.33
CA VAL A 174 -1.94 -1.08 22.33
C VAL A 174 -2.43 0.18 23.04
N LEU A 175 -3.74 0.30 23.24
CA LEU A 175 -4.39 1.39 23.97
C LEU A 175 -5.15 0.83 25.18
N ARG A 176 -5.46 1.67 26.16
CA ARG A 176 -6.14 1.25 27.40
C ARG A 176 -7.48 0.59 27.07
N LEU A 177 -7.77 -0.51 27.76
CA LEU A 177 -9.06 -1.17 27.65
C LEU A 177 -10.10 -0.43 28.50
N VAL A 178 -11.28 -0.19 27.93
CA VAL A 178 -12.42 0.39 28.66
C VAL A 178 -12.78 -0.47 29.87
N LYS A 179 -13.34 0.16 30.91
CA LYS A 179 -13.64 -0.39 32.24
C LYS A 179 -12.45 -0.83 33.09
N THR A 180 -11.23 -0.74 32.59
CA THR A 180 -10.05 -1.06 33.40
C THR A 180 -9.50 0.17 34.13
N VAL A 181 -8.98 -0.03 35.33
CA VAL A 181 -8.37 1.03 36.15
C VAL A 181 -6.99 1.39 35.59
N ASN A 182 -6.71 2.69 35.53
CA ASN A 182 -5.36 3.19 35.37
C ASN A 182 -4.75 3.42 36.77
N THR A 183 -3.89 2.51 37.22
CA THR A 183 -3.37 2.54 38.60
C THR A 183 -2.52 3.77 38.90
N LYS A 184 -2.05 4.50 37.88
CA LYS A 184 -1.30 5.75 38.05
C LYS A 184 -2.16 6.92 38.51
N SER A 185 -3.47 6.88 38.27
CA SER A 185 -4.42 7.90 38.72
C SER A 185 -5.51 7.35 39.62
N GLY A 186 -5.77 6.04 39.58
CA GLY A 186 -6.93 5.41 40.23
C GLY A 186 -8.22 5.50 39.42
N ASP A 187 -8.21 6.23 38.30
CA ASP A 187 -9.40 6.44 37.47
C ASP A 187 -9.71 5.24 36.57
N VAL A 188 -11.00 5.02 36.31
CA VAL A 188 -11.50 4.00 35.38
C VAL A 188 -11.46 4.54 33.94
N CYS A 189 -10.95 3.72 33.02
CA CYS A 189 -10.97 4.03 31.59
C CYS A 189 -12.41 3.91 31.07
N ARG A 190 -12.93 4.94 30.39
CA ARG A 190 -14.33 4.97 29.91
C ARG A 190 -14.50 5.79 28.65
N VAL A 191 -15.52 5.48 27.86
CA VAL A 191 -15.92 6.31 26.72
C VAL A 191 -16.48 7.63 27.26
N VAL A 192 -16.02 8.75 26.72
CA VAL A 192 -16.45 10.11 27.12
C VAL A 192 -17.13 10.87 25.99
N HIS A 193 -16.97 10.41 24.74
CA HIS A 193 -17.71 10.91 23.58
C HIS A 193 -17.91 9.79 22.57
N VAL A 194 -19.10 9.77 21.96
CA VAL A 194 -19.42 8.97 20.77
C VAL A 194 -20.03 9.94 19.77
N GLU A 195 -19.44 10.01 18.58
CA GLU A 195 -20.02 10.73 17.46
C GLU A 195 -20.97 9.78 16.72
N ASN A 196 -22.27 10.06 16.70
CA ASN A 196 -23.26 9.16 16.11
C ASN A 196 -23.33 9.39 14.59
N GLY A 197 -23.29 8.29 13.84
CA GLY A 197 -23.64 8.26 12.43
C GLY A 197 -25.15 8.28 12.19
N PRO A 198 -25.58 8.32 10.93
CA PRO A 198 -27.00 8.35 10.56
C PRO A 198 -27.82 7.16 11.04
N ASP A 199 -27.17 6.03 11.32
CA ASP A 199 -27.75 4.78 11.81
C ASP A 199 -27.79 4.68 13.34
N GLY A 200 -27.37 5.73 14.06
CA GLY A 200 -27.28 5.76 15.52
C GLY A 200 -26.12 4.95 16.10
N GLN A 201 -25.26 4.37 15.27
CA GLN A 201 -24.00 3.74 15.67
C GLN A 201 -22.87 4.78 15.65
N PRO A 202 -21.70 4.51 16.25
CA PRO A 202 -20.55 5.39 16.09
C PRO A 202 -20.22 5.63 14.61
N ILE A 203 -20.02 6.88 14.21
CA ILE A 203 -19.72 7.26 12.83
C ILE A 203 -18.48 6.52 12.32
N ARG A 204 -18.56 6.04 11.09
CA ARG A 204 -17.47 5.35 10.40
C ARG A 204 -17.11 6.12 9.12
N TYR A 205 -15.87 5.97 8.70
CA TYR A 205 -15.33 6.68 7.55
C TYR A 205 -14.74 5.74 6.50
N GLY A 206 -14.96 6.08 5.23
CA GLY A 206 -14.18 5.54 4.14
C GLY A 206 -12.72 5.95 4.27
N PHE A 207 -11.79 5.00 4.18
CA PHE A 207 -10.36 5.32 4.32
C PHE A 207 -9.86 6.28 3.22
N GLU A 208 -10.45 6.24 2.03
CA GLU A 208 -10.11 7.20 0.97
C GLU A 208 -10.43 8.63 1.38
N TYR A 209 -11.64 8.84 1.92
CA TYR A 209 -12.08 10.14 2.44
C TYR A 209 -11.15 10.65 3.56
N LEU A 210 -10.84 9.81 4.56
CA LEU A 210 -9.89 10.22 5.60
C LEU A 210 -8.51 10.54 5.04
N ALA A 211 -8.03 9.77 4.06
CA ALA A 211 -6.72 10.04 3.46
C ALA A 211 -6.71 11.33 2.63
N GLU A 212 -7.81 11.69 1.98
CA GLU A 212 -7.94 12.97 1.26
C GLU A 212 -8.01 14.16 2.22
N MET A 213 -8.75 14.03 3.32
CA MET A 213 -8.87 15.09 4.32
C MET A 213 -7.58 15.30 5.14
N LEU A 214 -6.88 14.21 5.46
CA LEU A 214 -5.69 14.27 6.31
C LEU A 214 -4.41 14.53 5.53
N LEU A 215 -4.25 14.03 4.30
CA LEU A 215 -2.95 14.20 3.64
C LEU A 215 -2.87 15.58 2.97
N PRO A 216 -1.82 16.40 3.25
CA PRO A 216 -1.74 17.81 2.83
C PRO A 216 -1.58 18.00 1.32
N VAL A 217 -1.49 16.91 0.57
CA VAL A 217 -1.53 16.94 -0.88
C VAL A 217 -2.63 15.96 -1.26
N ALA A 218 -3.78 16.49 -1.63
CA ALA A 218 -4.82 15.69 -2.24
C ALA A 218 -4.23 15.03 -3.50
N ARG A 219 -4.73 13.85 -3.90
CA ARG A 219 -4.16 13.14 -5.07
C ARG A 219 -4.06 14.04 -6.29
N TRP A 220 -5.05 14.93 -6.49
CA TRP A 220 -5.12 15.86 -7.60
C TRP A 220 -4.03 16.95 -7.57
N ASP A 221 -3.61 17.42 -6.38
CA ASP A 221 -2.50 18.38 -6.22
C ASP A 221 -1.14 17.76 -6.57
N ILE A 222 -0.93 16.48 -6.22
CA ILE A 222 0.28 15.73 -6.61
C ILE A 222 0.34 15.57 -8.13
N GLU A 223 -0.81 15.36 -8.77
CA GLU A 223 -0.93 15.25 -10.23
C GLU A 223 -0.69 16.59 -10.92
N GLN A 224 -1.24 17.71 -10.40
CA GLN A 224 -0.99 19.06 -10.90
C GLN A 224 0.48 19.48 -10.77
N GLN A 225 1.09 19.32 -9.59
CA GLN A 225 2.52 19.64 -9.41
C GLN A 225 3.45 18.80 -10.30
N ARG A 226 3.03 17.58 -10.68
CA ARG A 226 3.74 16.74 -11.66
C ARG A 226 3.52 17.21 -13.09
N ARG A 227 2.33 17.67 -13.43
CA ARG A 227 2.03 18.34 -14.70
C ARG A 227 2.91 19.58 -14.87
N ASP A 228 2.97 20.44 -13.86
CA ASP A 228 3.80 21.64 -13.86
C ASP A 228 5.30 21.30 -13.99
N ARG A 229 5.77 20.24 -13.32
CA ARG A 229 7.17 19.75 -13.47
C ARG A 229 7.43 19.10 -14.83
N ALA A 230 6.43 18.46 -15.43
CA ALA A 230 6.54 17.88 -16.77
C ALA A 230 6.51 18.97 -17.85
N GLU A 231 5.71 20.02 -17.68
CA GLU A 231 5.68 21.21 -18.54
C GLU A 231 6.99 22.02 -18.46
N ARG A 232 7.64 22.06 -17.30
CA ARG A 232 8.97 22.67 -17.12
C ARG A 232 10.13 21.84 -17.68
N ARG A 233 9.92 20.58 -18.09
CA ARG A 233 10.96 19.79 -18.77
C ARG A 233 10.96 20.15 -20.25
N GLN A 234 12.12 20.56 -20.77
CA GLN A 234 12.33 20.96 -22.18
C GLN A 234 11.97 19.88 -23.23
N LEU A 235 11.70 18.64 -22.81
CA LEU A 235 11.22 17.56 -23.67
C LEU A 235 9.70 17.41 -23.51
N LYS A 236 8.95 17.78 -24.56
CA LYS A 236 7.49 17.59 -24.62
C LYS A 236 7.15 16.11 -24.62
N LEU A 237 6.67 15.61 -23.47
CA LEU A 237 6.05 14.30 -23.40
C LEU A 237 4.68 14.39 -24.09
N VAL A 238 4.47 13.62 -25.17
CA VAL A 238 3.16 13.53 -25.83
C VAL A 238 2.15 12.94 -24.83
N PRO A 239 1.04 13.62 -24.53
CA PRO A 239 0.09 13.16 -23.52
C PRO A 239 -0.65 11.90 -24.01
N GLY A 240 -0.30 10.75 -23.43
CA GLY A 240 -1.15 9.56 -23.48
C GLY A 240 -2.43 9.79 -22.68
N GLY A 241 -3.59 9.44 -23.25
CA GLY A 241 -4.90 9.75 -22.68
C GLY A 241 -5.16 9.21 -21.27
N LYS A 242 -5.88 10.03 -20.49
CA LYS A 242 -6.48 9.83 -19.15
C LYS A 242 -5.52 9.35 -18.04
N ALA A 243 -5.10 10.30 -17.20
CA ALA A 243 -4.27 10.09 -16.02
C ALA A 243 -5.05 9.72 -14.73
N ASP A 244 -6.39 9.75 -14.75
CA ASP A 244 -7.29 9.66 -13.57
C ASP A 244 -7.11 8.44 -12.65
N ASN A 245 -6.32 7.42 -13.01
CA ASN A 245 -6.14 6.20 -12.21
C ASN A 245 -4.67 5.80 -11.97
N LEU A 246 -3.70 6.69 -12.21
CA LEU A 246 -2.28 6.38 -12.01
C LEU A 246 -1.88 6.61 -10.55
N ARG A 247 -1.78 5.54 -9.76
CA ARG A 247 -1.20 5.61 -8.40
C ARG A 247 0.21 6.20 -8.46
N GLY A 248 0.43 7.32 -7.76
CA GLY A 248 1.75 7.93 -7.64
C GLY A 248 2.81 6.96 -7.08
N PHE A 249 4.00 6.95 -7.67
CA PHE A 249 5.13 6.17 -7.15
C PHE A 249 5.49 6.61 -5.73
N SER A 250 5.39 5.70 -4.77
CA SER A 250 5.79 5.88 -3.37
C SER A 250 6.92 4.92 -3.03
N GLY A 251 8.09 5.45 -2.65
CA GLY A 251 9.23 4.62 -2.24
C GLY A 251 8.93 3.74 -1.02
N ARG A 252 8.06 4.21 -0.11
CA ARG A 252 7.59 3.43 1.04
C ARG A 252 6.70 2.27 0.63
N GLN A 253 5.79 2.50 -0.32
CA GLN A 253 4.96 1.43 -0.88
C GLN A 253 5.81 0.41 -1.63
N LEU A 254 6.78 0.86 -2.43
CA LEU A 254 7.71 -0.05 -3.11
C LEU A 254 8.49 -0.91 -2.13
N ALA A 255 9.01 -0.33 -1.04
CA ALA A 255 9.71 -1.10 -0.01
C ALA A 255 8.80 -2.15 0.61
N TRP A 256 7.57 -1.79 0.97
CA TRP A 256 6.58 -2.73 1.48
C TRP A 256 6.25 -3.85 0.48
N ASP A 257 5.97 -3.50 -0.77
CA ASP A 257 5.64 -4.48 -1.81
C ASP A 257 6.83 -5.43 -2.07
N ARG A 258 8.09 -4.97 -1.95
CA ARG A 258 9.28 -5.82 -2.03
C ARG A 258 9.42 -6.78 -0.86
N LEU A 259 9.09 -6.35 0.36
CA LEU A 259 9.00 -7.26 1.52
C LEU A 259 7.99 -8.38 1.25
N GLU A 260 6.81 -8.04 0.71
CA GLU A 260 5.78 -9.01 0.37
C GLU A 260 6.21 -9.93 -0.79
N ASP A 261 6.91 -9.42 -1.80
CA ASP A 261 7.49 -10.26 -2.86
C ASP A 261 8.51 -11.26 -2.31
N LEU A 262 9.37 -10.85 -1.36
CA LEU A 262 10.33 -11.78 -0.73
C LEU A 262 9.65 -12.83 0.13
N ARG A 263 8.47 -12.55 0.69
CA ARG A 263 7.62 -13.54 1.35
C ARG A 263 6.99 -14.50 0.36
N LYS A 264 6.42 -13.96 -0.71
CA LYS A 264 5.83 -14.77 -1.78
C LYS A 264 6.87 -15.68 -2.43
N LEU A 265 8.09 -15.19 -2.62
CA LEU A 265 9.21 -15.99 -3.14
C LEU A 265 9.48 -17.22 -2.26
N ALA A 266 9.59 -17.03 -0.94
CA ALA A 266 9.77 -18.14 -0.01
C ALA A 266 8.59 -19.12 -0.04
N GLU A 267 7.35 -18.61 -0.11
CA GLU A 267 6.16 -19.45 -0.25
C GLU A 267 6.22 -20.31 -1.53
N LEU A 268 6.59 -19.72 -2.66
CA LEU A 268 6.73 -20.43 -3.94
C LEU A 268 7.80 -21.52 -3.91
N ARG A 269 8.84 -21.34 -3.10
CA ARG A 269 9.94 -22.31 -2.90
C ARG A 269 9.67 -23.32 -1.78
N GLY A 270 8.50 -23.27 -1.13
CA GLY A 270 8.17 -24.14 0.00
C GLY A 270 8.89 -23.81 1.31
N GLY A 271 9.49 -22.63 1.42
CA GLY A 271 10.29 -22.19 2.55
C GLY A 271 11.52 -21.40 2.12
N VAL A 272 12.38 -21.07 3.09
CA VAL A 272 13.71 -20.48 2.83
C VAL A 272 14.76 -21.53 3.12
N TRP A 273 15.65 -21.77 2.16
CA TRP A 273 16.69 -22.78 2.29
C TRP A 273 17.74 -22.40 3.33
N GLU A 274 18.39 -23.43 3.88
CA GLU A 274 19.52 -23.29 4.77
C GLU A 274 20.67 -22.55 4.05
N GLY A 275 21.19 -21.48 4.68
CA GLY A 275 22.18 -20.57 4.09
C GLY A 275 21.60 -19.25 3.58
N GLU A 276 20.33 -19.22 3.13
CA GLU A 276 19.68 -18.01 2.62
C GLU A 276 18.92 -17.22 3.71
N ARG A 277 18.69 -17.83 4.88
CA ARG A 277 17.88 -17.26 5.97
C ARG A 277 18.34 -15.87 6.41
N MET A 278 19.64 -15.67 6.60
CA MET A 278 20.19 -14.35 6.99
C MET A 278 20.00 -13.30 5.90
N GLN A 279 20.19 -13.68 4.63
CA GLN A 279 19.95 -12.79 3.49
C GLN A 279 18.47 -12.38 3.42
N HIS A 280 17.55 -13.33 3.57
CA HIS A 280 16.13 -13.04 3.66
C HIS A 280 15.78 -12.14 4.85
N LEU A 281 16.28 -12.45 6.05
CA LEU A 281 16.05 -11.65 7.25
C LEU A 281 16.52 -10.21 7.06
N PHE A 282 17.76 -10.04 6.59
CA PHE A 282 18.36 -8.72 6.35
C PHE A 282 17.53 -7.88 5.37
N TRP A 283 17.18 -8.42 4.20
CA TRP A 283 16.46 -7.66 3.18
C TRP A 283 15.02 -7.38 3.57
N ARG A 284 14.31 -8.35 4.16
CA ARG A 284 12.95 -8.15 4.66
C ARG A 284 12.92 -7.07 5.74
N LEU A 285 13.87 -7.10 6.68
CA LEU A 285 13.96 -6.10 7.74
C LEU A 285 14.33 -4.71 7.21
N ASN A 286 15.27 -4.63 6.26
CA ASN A 286 15.63 -3.37 5.59
C ASN A 286 14.42 -2.76 4.87
N PHE A 287 13.62 -3.56 4.16
CA PHE A 287 12.41 -3.08 3.50
C PHE A 287 11.30 -2.70 4.48
N LEU A 288 11.18 -3.42 5.60
CA LEU A 288 10.26 -3.06 6.67
C LEU A 288 10.59 -1.67 7.25
N LEU A 289 11.88 -1.40 7.51
CA LEU A 289 12.37 -0.09 7.94
C LEU A 289 12.16 1.00 6.89
N LEU A 290 12.52 0.74 5.62
CA LEU A 290 12.34 1.69 4.50
C LEU A 290 10.87 2.05 4.25
N SER A 291 9.95 1.11 4.49
CA SER A 291 8.51 1.37 4.37
C SER A 291 7.99 2.34 5.44
N GLY A 292 8.74 2.53 6.53
CA GLY A 292 8.32 3.29 7.70
C GLY A 292 7.31 2.54 8.57
N ALA A 293 7.14 1.23 8.38
CA ALA A 293 6.26 0.39 9.19
C ALA A 293 6.83 0.04 10.57
N THR A 294 8.14 0.17 10.75
CA THR A 294 8.83 0.02 12.04
C THR A 294 9.93 1.06 12.18
N HIS A 295 10.59 1.07 13.34
CA HIS A 295 11.70 1.96 13.67
C HIS A 295 12.80 1.22 14.43
N SER A 296 13.95 1.85 14.62
CA SER A 296 15.18 1.30 15.17
C SER A 296 14.97 0.69 16.56
N GLY A 297 14.20 1.36 17.41
CA GLY A 297 13.83 0.88 18.75
C GLY A 297 13.05 -0.45 18.77
N GLN A 298 12.29 -0.79 17.72
CA GLN A 298 11.55 -2.06 17.61
C GLN A 298 12.22 -3.06 16.66
N MET A 299 13.28 -2.65 15.96
CA MET A 299 13.91 -3.41 14.88
C MET A 299 14.28 -4.84 15.28
N TYR A 300 14.92 -5.05 16.43
CA TYR A 300 15.34 -6.38 16.86
C TYR A 300 14.18 -7.31 17.19
N HIS A 301 13.06 -6.76 17.65
CA HIS A 301 11.87 -7.55 17.88
C HIS A 301 11.16 -7.94 16.59
N GLU A 302 11.10 -7.03 15.62
CA GLU A 302 10.61 -7.37 14.27
C GLU A 302 11.53 -8.37 13.58
N ALA A 303 12.84 -8.27 13.80
CA ALA A 303 13.82 -9.24 13.31
C ALA A 303 13.60 -10.64 13.90
N ALA A 304 13.35 -10.76 15.21
CA ALA A 304 13.05 -12.03 15.84
C ALA A 304 11.75 -12.66 15.29
N ALA A 305 10.73 -11.83 15.06
CA ALA A 305 9.47 -12.28 14.46
C ALA A 305 9.64 -12.75 13.01
N LEU A 306 10.45 -12.03 12.22
CA LEU A 306 10.83 -12.43 10.86
C LEU A 306 11.67 -13.72 10.85
N ALA A 307 12.61 -13.87 11.79
CA ALA A 307 13.44 -15.07 11.87
C ALA A 307 12.60 -16.33 12.15
N GLY A 308 11.68 -16.25 13.13
CA GLY A 308 10.75 -17.34 13.40
C GLY A 308 9.68 -17.55 12.30
N GLU A 309 9.50 -16.59 11.40
CA GLU A 309 8.73 -16.79 10.17
C GLU A 309 9.51 -17.60 9.13
N LEU A 310 10.81 -17.34 9.00
CA LEU A 310 11.68 -18.04 8.06
C LEU A 310 11.88 -19.50 8.47
N ASP A 311 12.21 -19.72 9.74
CA ASP A 311 12.40 -21.04 10.33
C ASP A 311 12.30 -20.94 11.86
N PRO A 312 11.31 -21.58 12.51
CA PRO A 312 11.14 -21.54 13.96
C PRO A 312 12.33 -22.08 14.77
N ALA A 313 13.11 -23.00 14.21
CA ALA A 313 14.28 -23.58 14.86
C ALA A 313 15.56 -22.76 14.63
N TRP A 314 15.52 -21.80 13.71
CA TRP A 314 16.69 -21.00 13.35
C TRP A 314 16.91 -19.86 14.35
N SER A 315 18.17 -19.69 14.74
CA SER A 315 18.61 -18.56 15.54
C SER A 315 19.68 -17.76 14.79
N TYR A 316 19.77 -16.47 15.10
CA TYR A 316 20.77 -15.58 14.52
C TYR A 316 21.39 -14.70 15.61
N ARG A 317 22.61 -14.22 15.36
CA ARG A 317 23.28 -13.31 16.30
C ARG A 317 22.87 -11.87 16.01
N SER A 318 22.33 -11.17 17.00
CA SER A 318 21.93 -9.75 16.87
C SER A 318 23.04 -8.83 16.35
N LYS A 319 24.32 -9.17 16.61
CA LYS A 319 25.50 -8.46 16.08
C LYS A 319 25.52 -8.37 14.55
N GLU A 320 24.94 -9.35 13.86
CA GLU A 320 24.87 -9.41 12.39
C GLU A 320 23.95 -8.32 11.81
N LEU A 321 23.07 -7.74 12.63
CA LEU A 321 22.17 -6.64 12.23
C LEU A 321 22.65 -5.25 12.68
N MET A 322 23.80 -5.15 13.36
CA MET A 322 24.27 -3.86 13.92
C MET A 322 24.47 -2.78 12.85
N THR A 323 25.01 -3.14 11.69
CA THR A 323 25.18 -2.20 10.57
C THR A 323 23.84 -1.67 10.07
N LEU A 324 22.84 -2.55 9.96
CA LEU A 324 21.49 -2.16 9.56
C LEU A 324 20.82 -1.29 10.63
N TYR A 325 21.05 -1.57 11.91
CA TYR A 325 20.57 -0.76 13.03
C TYR A 325 21.16 0.65 13.03
N ALA A 326 22.47 0.79 12.81
CA ALA A 326 23.13 2.09 12.68
C ALA A 326 22.54 2.89 11.50
N LYS A 327 22.31 2.23 10.36
CA LYS A 327 21.66 2.84 9.19
C LYS A 327 20.20 3.21 9.46
N ALA A 328 19.47 2.42 10.24
CA ALA A 328 18.10 2.73 10.63
C ALA A 328 18.03 4.02 11.46
N LYS A 329 18.94 4.19 12.43
CA LYS A 329 19.06 5.42 13.22
C LYS A 329 19.35 6.64 12.36
N ALA A 330 20.34 6.54 11.48
CA ALA A 330 20.67 7.64 10.55
C ALA A 330 19.49 8.00 9.65
N HIS A 331 18.77 6.99 9.13
CA HIS A 331 17.57 7.21 8.32
C HIS A 331 16.44 7.91 9.10
N GLU A 332 16.25 7.54 10.37
CA GLU A 332 15.26 8.18 11.26
C GLU A 332 15.61 9.63 11.60
N ALA A 333 16.90 9.93 11.76
CA ALA A 333 17.41 11.29 11.93
C ALA A 333 17.28 12.14 10.64
N GLY A 334 16.83 11.55 9.53
CA GLY A 334 16.65 12.25 8.26
C GLY A 334 17.95 12.42 7.45
N GLU A 335 19.04 11.78 7.87
CA GLU A 335 20.33 11.84 7.18
C GLU A 335 20.22 11.33 5.74
N LYS A 336 21.11 11.80 4.88
CA LYS A 336 21.24 11.39 3.48
C LYS A 336 22.67 10.97 3.20
N VAL A 337 22.81 9.96 2.36
CA VAL A 337 24.11 9.48 1.87
C VAL A 337 24.18 9.77 0.38
N GLU A 338 25.29 10.36 -0.04
CA GLU A 338 25.57 10.57 -1.46
C GLU A 338 26.06 9.28 -2.11
N PHE A 339 25.40 8.85 -3.17
CA PHE A 339 25.82 7.69 -3.96
C PHE A 339 25.50 7.92 -5.44
N GLY A 340 26.54 7.92 -6.28
CA GLY A 340 26.39 8.17 -7.72
C GLY A 340 25.74 9.52 -8.04
N GLY A 341 26.13 10.58 -7.32
CA GLY A 341 25.60 11.93 -7.46
C GLY A 341 24.15 12.11 -6.99
N LYS A 342 23.61 11.15 -6.24
CA LYS A 342 22.24 11.18 -5.71
C LYS A 342 22.23 11.10 -4.19
N GLN A 343 21.39 11.92 -3.57
CA GLN A 343 21.13 11.88 -2.13
C GLN A 343 20.09 10.79 -1.82
N LEU A 344 20.53 9.71 -1.19
CA LEU A 344 19.71 8.54 -0.87
C LEU A 344 19.55 8.36 0.64
N SER A 345 18.60 7.49 1.00
CA SER A 345 18.46 7.00 2.37
C SER A 345 19.74 6.24 2.79
N PRO A 346 20.16 6.33 4.07
CA PRO A 346 21.23 5.49 4.62
C PRO A 346 20.92 3.98 4.57
N LEU A 347 19.64 3.59 4.66
CA LEU A 347 19.16 2.22 4.43
C LEU A 347 19.35 1.79 2.97
N TYR A 348 19.43 0.49 2.71
CA TYR A 348 19.78 -0.06 1.41
C TYR A 348 18.63 0.04 0.41
N THR A 349 18.84 0.77 -0.69
CA THR A 349 17.86 0.95 -1.78
C THR A 349 18.31 0.27 -3.08
N PRO A 350 18.27 -1.07 -3.18
CA PRO A 350 18.76 -1.81 -4.34
C PRO A 350 17.86 -1.64 -5.57
N LYS A 351 18.46 -1.81 -6.75
CA LYS A 351 17.72 -1.94 -8.02
C LYS A 351 17.12 -3.35 -8.13
N ASN A 352 16.09 -3.51 -8.97
CA ASN A 352 15.46 -4.82 -9.18
C ASN A 352 16.46 -5.88 -9.65
N HIS A 353 17.34 -5.55 -10.60
CA HIS A 353 18.36 -6.48 -11.09
C HIS A 353 19.22 -7.05 -9.95
N THR A 354 19.56 -6.21 -8.95
CA THR A 354 20.39 -6.60 -7.82
C THR A 354 19.67 -7.65 -6.97
N LEU A 355 18.38 -7.45 -6.68
CA LEU A 355 17.60 -8.40 -5.89
C LEU A 355 17.31 -9.69 -6.67
N ILE A 356 16.97 -9.58 -7.96
CA ILE A 356 16.71 -10.74 -8.83
C ILE A 356 17.97 -11.62 -8.91
N SER A 357 19.13 -11.01 -9.13
CA SER A 357 20.40 -11.74 -9.15
C SER A 357 20.74 -12.32 -7.78
N LEU A 358 20.58 -11.54 -6.71
CA LEU A 358 20.94 -11.96 -5.36
C LEU A 358 20.13 -13.15 -4.86
N PHE A 359 18.83 -13.17 -5.12
CA PHE A 359 17.91 -14.26 -4.74
C PHE A 359 17.74 -15.31 -5.86
N GLN A 360 18.48 -15.16 -6.97
CA GLN A 360 18.40 -16.03 -8.14
C GLN A 360 16.95 -16.26 -8.60
N ILE A 361 16.17 -15.18 -8.72
CA ILE A 361 14.73 -15.26 -9.00
C ILE A 361 14.51 -15.62 -10.47
N THR A 362 13.82 -16.74 -10.73
CA THR A 362 13.54 -17.21 -12.08
C THR A 362 12.45 -16.39 -12.75
N ASP A 363 12.33 -16.46 -14.08
CA ASP A 363 11.26 -15.77 -14.80
C ASP A 363 9.87 -16.32 -14.42
N GLU A 364 9.75 -17.61 -14.10
CA GLU A 364 8.48 -18.18 -13.61
C GLU A 364 8.08 -17.61 -12.25
N GLU A 365 9.05 -17.43 -11.35
CA GLU A 365 8.82 -16.78 -10.05
C GLU A 365 8.46 -15.31 -10.24
N GLN A 366 9.22 -14.56 -11.05
CA GLN A 366 8.95 -13.16 -11.33
C GLN A 366 7.52 -12.93 -11.84
N ARG A 367 6.96 -13.85 -12.64
CA ARG A 367 5.56 -13.77 -13.12
C ARG A 367 4.53 -13.77 -11.99
N LYS A 368 4.86 -14.33 -10.84
CA LYS A 368 4.01 -14.38 -9.63
C LYS A 368 4.34 -13.26 -8.62
N LEU A 369 5.40 -12.48 -8.85
CA LEU A 369 5.80 -11.36 -8.01
C LEU A 369 5.25 -10.03 -8.54
N ARG A 370 5.09 -9.05 -7.65
CA ARG A 370 4.49 -7.75 -7.94
C ARG A 370 5.51 -6.74 -8.46
N THR A 371 6.65 -6.64 -7.81
CA THR A 371 7.67 -5.59 -8.03
C THR A 371 9.04 -6.12 -8.41
N LEU A 372 9.44 -7.29 -7.91
CA LEU A 372 10.72 -7.92 -8.22
C LEU A 372 10.69 -8.61 -9.59
N ILE A 373 10.57 -7.79 -10.63
CA ILE A 373 10.53 -8.23 -12.03
C ILE A 373 11.61 -7.53 -12.85
N SER A 374 12.09 -8.23 -13.88
CA SER A 374 13.05 -7.71 -14.86
C SER A 374 12.43 -6.63 -15.73
N ALA A 375 13.29 -5.88 -16.44
CA ALA A 375 12.83 -4.86 -17.38
C ALA A 375 12.01 -5.46 -18.52
N ASP A 376 12.36 -6.65 -18.99
CA ASP A 376 11.67 -7.31 -20.10
C ASP A 376 10.32 -7.88 -19.68
N MET A 377 10.23 -8.43 -18.47
CA MET A 377 8.93 -8.84 -17.90
C MET A 377 8.01 -7.65 -17.65
N ALA A 378 8.56 -6.51 -17.22
CA ALA A 378 7.78 -5.29 -17.08
C ALA A 378 7.19 -4.84 -18.43
N LYS A 379 7.98 -4.90 -19.52
CA LYS A 379 7.51 -4.60 -20.88
C LYS A 379 6.47 -5.62 -21.37
N GLU A 380 6.67 -6.90 -21.08
CA GLU A 380 5.71 -7.97 -21.41
C GLU A 380 4.34 -7.71 -20.78
N ARG A 381 4.29 -7.52 -19.45
CA ARG A 381 3.05 -7.18 -18.73
C ARG A 381 2.41 -5.90 -19.25
N ASP A 382 3.21 -4.92 -19.64
CA ASP A 382 2.68 -3.68 -20.20
C ASP A 382 2.02 -3.89 -21.57
N ARG A 383 2.67 -4.66 -22.47
CA ARG A 383 2.09 -5.06 -23.77
C ARG A 383 0.78 -5.83 -23.59
N GLU A 384 0.72 -6.74 -22.63
CA GLU A 384 -0.49 -7.50 -22.30
C GLU A 384 -1.62 -6.58 -21.84
N ARG A 385 -1.34 -5.68 -20.88
CA ARG A 385 -2.33 -4.68 -20.42
C ARG A 385 -2.83 -3.79 -21.55
N HIS A 386 -1.93 -3.31 -22.41
CA HIS A 386 -2.31 -2.51 -23.57
C HIS A 386 -3.15 -3.29 -24.58
N THR A 387 -2.84 -4.58 -24.77
CA THR A 387 -3.62 -5.45 -25.66
C THR A 387 -5.01 -5.74 -25.09
N ALA A 388 -5.11 -6.06 -23.80
CA ALA A 388 -6.38 -6.25 -23.11
C ALA A 388 -7.23 -4.97 -23.14
N ARG A 389 -6.63 -3.80 -22.89
CA ARG A 389 -7.30 -2.50 -22.98
C ARG A 389 -7.84 -2.23 -24.38
N ARG A 390 -7.05 -2.50 -25.42
CA ARG A 390 -7.49 -2.35 -26.82
C ARG A 390 -8.66 -3.28 -27.14
N ARG A 391 -8.59 -4.55 -26.74
CA ARG A 391 -9.68 -5.53 -26.92
C ARG A 391 -10.96 -5.07 -26.22
N ALA A 392 -10.86 -4.61 -24.98
CA ALA A 392 -12.00 -4.07 -24.22
C ALA A 392 -12.62 -2.82 -24.87
N ALA A 393 -11.82 -2.01 -25.57
CA ALA A 393 -12.28 -0.86 -26.34
C ALA A 393 -12.83 -1.23 -27.75
N GLY A 394 -13.02 -2.53 -28.04
CA GLY A 394 -13.59 -3.00 -29.30
C GLY A 394 -12.57 -3.14 -30.44
N ALA A 395 -11.26 -3.14 -30.15
CA ALA A 395 -10.27 -3.42 -31.18
C ALA A 395 -10.41 -4.88 -31.64
N VAL A 396 -10.76 -5.03 -32.91
CA VAL A 396 -10.88 -6.31 -33.60
C VAL A 396 -9.48 -6.95 -33.70
N ASP A 397 -9.41 -8.27 -33.57
CA ASP A 397 -8.15 -8.99 -33.75
C ASP A 397 -7.56 -8.72 -35.15
N ARG A 398 -6.23 -8.74 -35.26
CA ARG A 398 -5.54 -8.39 -36.52
C ARG A 398 -6.00 -9.30 -37.66
N ALA A 399 -6.26 -10.58 -37.40
CA ALA A 399 -6.76 -11.50 -38.42
C ALA A 399 -8.12 -11.05 -38.96
N ALA A 400 -9.09 -10.80 -38.08
CA ALA A 400 -10.41 -10.34 -38.46
C ALA A 400 -10.40 -8.93 -39.09
N TYR A 401 -9.49 -8.04 -38.69
CA TYR A 401 -9.27 -6.77 -39.37
C TYR A 401 -8.76 -6.97 -40.82
N LEU A 402 -7.78 -7.86 -41.00
CA LEU A 402 -7.22 -8.16 -42.32
C LEU A 402 -8.23 -8.87 -43.23
N GLU A 403 -9.04 -9.78 -42.69
CA GLU A 403 -10.16 -10.41 -43.43
C GLU A 403 -11.18 -9.37 -43.89
N ALA A 404 -11.62 -8.48 -42.99
CA ALA A 404 -12.55 -7.42 -43.34
C ALA A 404 -11.96 -6.43 -44.37
N ALA A 405 -10.65 -6.15 -44.28
CA ALA A 405 -9.95 -5.31 -45.25
C ALA A 405 -9.84 -6.00 -46.63
N ASN A 406 -9.49 -7.29 -46.66
CA ASN A 406 -9.42 -8.09 -47.88
C ASN A 406 -10.80 -8.24 -48.53
N ALA A 407 -11.86 -8.49 -47.74
CA ALA A 407 -13.23 -8.58 -48.26
C ALA A 407 -13.68 -7.27 -48.93
N LYS A 408 -13.35 -6.11 -48.33
CA LYS A 408 -13.59 -4.80 -48.93
C LYS A 408 -12.76 -4.60 -50.20
N GLN A 409 -11.53 -5.10 -50.24
CA GLN A 409 -10.69 -5.04 -51.44
C GLN A 409 -11.31 -5.85 -52.59
N THR A 410 -11.69 -7.10 -52.34
CA THR A 410 -12.32 -7.98 -53.33
C THR A 410 -13.64 -7.38 -53.84
N GLN A 411 -14.46 -6.82 -52.95
CA GLN A 411 -15.70 -6.16 -53.33
C GLN A 411 -15.45 -4.93 -54.22
N ALA A 412 -14.47 -4.09 -53.88
CA ALA A 412 -14.11 -2.92 -54.68
C ALA A 412 -13.60 -3.33 -56.08
N GLN A 413 -12.80 -4.40 -56.17
CA GLN A 413 -12.32 -4.95 -57.44
C GLN A 413 -13.45 -5.52 -58.29
N ALA A 414 -14.38 -6.29 -57.70
CA ALA A 414 -15.54 -6.84 -58.40
C ALA A 414 -16.43 -5.74 -58.99
N LEU A 415 -16.73 -4.68 -58.22
CA LEU A 415 -17.50 -3.54 -58.70
C LEU A 415 -16.75 -2.75 -59.78
N LYS A 416 -15.42 -2.72 -59.73
CA LYS A 416 -14.61 -2.10 -60.78
C LYS A 416 -14.64 -2.86 -62.09
N VAL A 417 -14.63 -4.21 -62.04
CA VAL A 417 -14.80 -5.08 -63.21
C VAL A 417 -16.17 -4.92 -63.86
N GLN A 418 -17.21 -4.65 -63.06
CA GLN A 418 -18.56 -4.32 -63.54
C GLN A 418 -18.67 -2.93 -64.22
N GLY A 419 -17.56 -2.21 -64.38
CA GLY A 419 -17.49 -0.95 -65.11
C GLY A 419 -17.84 0.29 -64.28
N LEU A 420 -18.05 0.17 -62.96
CA LEU A 420 -18.36 1.32 -62.12
C LEU A 420 -17.16 2.27 -61.97
N SER A 421 -17.47 3.58 -61.90
CA SER A 421 -16.47 4.61 -61.59
C SER A 421 -16.08 4.56 -60.11
N VAL A 422 -14.88 5.02 -59.76
CA VAL A 422 -14.38 5.01 -58.37
C VAL A 422 -15.31 5.76 -57.41
N ARG A 423 -15.96 6.83 -57.88
CA ARG A 423 -16.98 7.57 -57.10
C ARG A 423 -18.26 6.75 -56.87
N ALA A 424 -18.71 6.00 -57.87
CA ALA A 424 -19.89 5.14 -57.75
C ALA A 424 -19.62 3.97 -56.79
N ILE A 425 -18.44 3.35 -56.86
CA ILE A 425 -18.02 2.30 -55.93
C ILE A 425 -17.96 2.82 -54.48
N ALA A 426 -17.38 4.01 -54.27
CA ALA A 426 -17.31 4.64 -52.96
C ALA A 426 -18.69 4.89 -52.36
N ALA A 427 -19.64 5.40 -53.17
CA ALA A 427 -21.02 5.60 -52.75
C ALA A 427 -21.73 4.28 -52.43
N GLN A 428 -21.54 3.25 -53.24
CA GLN A 428 -22.18 1.93 -53.06
C GLN A 428 -21.63 1.17 -51.85
N MET A 429 -20.33 1.30 -51.56
CA MET A 429 -19.69 0.65 -50.41
C MET A 429 -19.76 1.48 -49.12
N GLY A 430 -20.26 2.72 -49.18
CA GLY A 430 -20.31 3.62 -48.02
C GLY A 430 -18.92 4.01 -47.48
N VAL A 431 -17.89 4.07 -48.33
CA VAL A 431 -16.51 4.41 -47.96
C VAL A 431 -16.00 5.60 -48.76
N SER A 432 -14.88 6.21 -48.34
CA SER A 432 -14.32 7.36 -49.05
C SER A 432 -13.71 6.99 -50.41
N VAL A 433 -13.72 7.93 -51.36
CA VAL A 433 -13.09 7.76 -52.69
C VAL A 433 -11.61 7.40 -52.56
N GLY A 434 -10.91 7.99 -51.58
CA GLY A 434 -9.52 7.67 -51.28
C GLY A 434 -9.32 6.22 -50.81
N ALA A 435 -10.24 5.68 -49.99
CA ALA A 435 -10.18 4.29 -49.54
C ALA A 435 -10.35 3.31 -50.71
N VAL A 436 -11.32 3.56 -51.61
CA VAL A 436 -11.50 2.75 -52.83
C VAL A 436 -10.28 2.81 -53.74
N SER A 437 -9.69 3.99 -53.93
CA SER A 437 -8.45 4.12 -54.70
C SER A 437 -7.29 3.35 -54.06
N GLY A 438 -7.26 3.23 -52.72
CA GLY A 438 -6.31 2.39 -51.99
C GLY A 438 -6.54 0.91 -52.26
N TYR A 439 -7.78 0.44 -52.12
CA TYR A 439 -8.18 -0.96 -52.38
C TYR A 439 -7.86 -1.42 -53.81
N LEU A 440 -8.00 -0.52 -54.79
CA LEU A 440 -7.72 -0.82 -56.20
C LEU A 440 -6.23 -0.69 -56.58
N LYS A 441 -5.41 -0.02 -55.75
CA LYS A 441 -3.96 0.13 -55.98
C LYS A 441 -3.13 -1.01 -55.40
N THR A 442 -3.57 -1.62 -54.31
CA THR A 442 -2.92 -2.81 -53.77
C THR A 442 -3.22 -4.01 -54.68
N GLY A 443 -2.18 -4.67 -55.21
CA GLY A 443 -2.31 -5.97 -55.88
C GLY A 443 -2.90 -7.03 -54.95
N GLU A 444 -3.19 -8.23 -55.47
CA GLU A 444 -3.84 -9.33 -54.73
C GLU A 444 -3.26 -9.52 -53.32
N GLY A 445 -4.07 -9.16 -52.31
CA GLY A 445 -3.76 -9.28 -50.88
C GLY A 445 -3.18 -8.01 -50.23
N VAL A 446 -3.85 -7.50 -49.18
CA VAL A 446 -3.31 -6.44 -48.32
C VAL A 446 -2.15 -7.00 -47.48
N GLN A 447 -0.93 -6.98 -47.99
CA GLN A 447 0.26 -7.12 -47.14
C GLN A 447 0.59 -5.77 -46.48
N SER A 448 0.65 -5.77 -45.15
CA SER A 448 0.96 -4.56 -44.37
C SER A 448 2.34 -4.00 -44.74
N PRO A 449 2.53 -2.67 -44.76
CA PRO A 449 3.82 -2.04 -45.08
C PRO A 449 4.98 -2.39 -44.13
N SER A 450 4.72 -3.07 -43.01
CA SER A 450 5.77 -3.57 -42.11
C SER A 450 6.52 -4.81 -42.63
N VAL A 451 5.98 -5.53 -43.62
CA VAL A 451 6.64 -6.72 -44.20
C VAL A 451 7.73 -6.30 -45.21
N LEU A 452 7.52 -5.19 -45.93
CA LEU A 452 8.48 -4.66 -46.89
C LEU A 452 9.80 -4.23 -46.24
N GLN A 453 9.79 -3.76 -44.98
CA GLN A 453 11.01 -3.39 -44.26
C GLN A 453 11.75 -4.60 -43.66
N ALA A 454 11.05 -5.67 -43.30
CA ALA A 454 11.68 -6.89 -42.79
C ALA A 454 12.36 -7.71 -43.91
N GLN A 455 11.71 -7.84 -45.07
CA GLN A 455 12.28 -8.56 -46.22
C GLN A 455 13.45 -7.79 -46.87
N ALA A 456 13.44 -6.46 -46.85
CA ALA A 456 14.57 -5.66 -47.33
C ALA A 456 15.82 -5.80 -46.42
N ALA A 457 15.63 -6.01 -45.12
CA ALA A 457 16.72 -6.24 -44.18
C ALA A 457 17.34 -7.65 -44.33
N ASP A 458 16.51 -8.68 -44.57
CA ASP A 458 16.99 -10.05 -44.82
C ASP A 458 17.69 -10.18 -46.19
N LEU A 459 17.23 -9.47 -47.23
CA LEU A 459 17.90 -9.45 -48.54
C LEU A 459 19.23 -8.67 -48.52
N ALA A 460 19.34 -7.62 -47.70
CA ALA A 460 20.61 -6.90 -47.48
C ALA A 460 21.63 -7.73 -46.69
N SER A 461 21.17 -8.63 -45.80
CA SER A 461 22.02 -9.57 -45.07
C SER A 461 22.59 -10.68 -45.96
N ILE A 462 21.89 -11.05 -47.04
CA ILE A 462 22.33 -12.13 -47.96
C ILE A 462 23.25 -11.59 -49.06
N ALA A 463 23.15 -10.30 -49.40
CA ALA A 463 24.00 -9.67 -50.41
C ALA A 463 25.38 -9.19 -49.90
N GLY A 464 25.67 -9.32 -48.60
CA GLY A 464 26.88 -8.80 -47.96
C GLY A 464 28.04 -9.79 -47.75
N SER A 465 27.91 -11.06 -48.14
CA SER A 465 28.93 -12.09 -47.89
C SER A 465 29.36 -12.78 -49.17
N GLY A 466 30.16 -12.10 -49.98
CA GLY A 466 30.79 -12.68 -51.17
C GLY A 466 31.74 -11.73 -51.86
N GLU A 467 32.99 -11.69 -51.40
CA GLU A 467 34.25 -11.61 -52.18
C GLU A 467 35.37 -10.83 -51.46
N GLY A 468 36.57 -11.45 -51.43
CA GLY A 468 37.82 -10.92 -50.87
C GLY A 468 38.33 -11.80 -49.71
N GLY A 469 39.08 -12.88 -49.91
CA GLY A 469 40.19 -13.03 -50.86
C GLY A 469 41.51 -12.93 -50.08
N ARG A 470 42.16 -14.09 -49.89
CA ARG A 470 43.49 -14.32 -49.31
C ARG A 470 44.53 -13.27 -49.74
N HIS A 471 45.44 -12.88 -48.84
CA HIS A 471 46.88 -13.14 -48.95
C HIS A 471 47.67 -12.53 -47.77
N ALA A 472 48.66 -13.32 -47.32
CA ALA A 472 49.75 -13.03 -46.38
C ALA A 472 49.41 -12.89 -44.89
#